data_AF-A0A8T0UFZ2-F1
#
_entry.id   AF-A0A8T0UFZ2-F1
#
_cell.length_a   1.000
_cell.length_b   1.000
_cell.length_c   1.000
_cell.angle_alpha   90.00
_cell.angle_beta   90.00
_cell.angle_gamma   90.00
#
_symmetry.space_group_name_H-M   'P 1'
#
loop_
_entity.id
_entity.type
_entity.pdbx_description
1 polymer ?
#
loop_
_entity_poly.entity_id
_entity_poly.type
_entity_poly.pdbx_seq_one_letter_code
_entity_poly.pdbx_strand_id
1 'polypeptide(L)'
;MKEKRDKHNKPHKMGRKGYYGKRKEWEEEDTKLAAEGKENPWEQFPGHLRPYLRARSGKATSESGNITFSSPLVAEVADKVKRIAAQASDGSFTGGRENDVLTEALENPEHRGRVRGM
;
A
#
# COMPACT_ATOMS: atom_id res chain seq x y z
N MET A 1 7.76 1.54 -26.85
CA MET A 1 7.79 1.48 -25.36
C MET A 1 6.71 2.32 -24.68
N LYS A 2 6.24 3.43 -25.27
CA LYS A 2 5.25 4.34 -24.66
C LYS A 2 3.88 3.66 -24.43
N GLU A 3 3.34 2.97 -25.43
CA GLU A 3 2.00 2.35 -25.37
C GLU A 3 1.78 1.32 -24.25
N LYS A 4 2.80 0.52 -23.88
CA LYS A 4 2.67 -0.44 -22.76
C LYS A 4 2.73 0.25 -21.40
N ARG A 5 3.42 1.39 -21.32
CA ARG A 5 3.53 2.19 -20.10
C ARG A 5 2.25 2.98 -19.84
N ASP A 6 1.57 3.41 -20.89
CA ASP A 6 0.29 4.11 -20.79
C ASP A 6 -0.83 3.19 -20.25
N LYS A 7 -0.72 1.86 -20.47
CA LYS A 7 -1.58 0.85 -19.85
C LYS A 7 -1.32 0.65 -18.35
N HIS A 8 -0.20 1.15 -17.83
CA HIS A 8 0.16 1.00 -16.42
C HIS A 8 -0.43 2.15 -15.59
N ASN A 9 -1.67 1.96 -15.17
CA ASN A 9 -2.48 2.96 -14.48
C ASN A 9 -2.08 3.23 -13.01
N LYS A 10 -1.30 2.35 -12.38
CA LYS A 10 -0.93 2.40 -10.94
C LYS A 10 0.60 2.29 -10.73
N PRO A 11 1.40 3.23 -11.29
CA PRO A 11 2.86 3.14 -11.26
C PRO A 11 3.45 3.32 -9.87
N HIS A 12 4.38 2.43 -9.52
CA HIS A 12 5.23 2.59 -8.34
C HIS A 12 6.38 3.58 -8.60
N LYS A 13 6.87 4.20 -7.53
CA LYS A 13 7.98 5.18 -7.54
C LYS A 13 9.26 4.63 -6.91
N MET A 14 9.36 3.31 -6.87
CA MET A 14 10.53 2.61 -6.36
C MET A 14 11.71 2.74 -7.32
N GLY A 15 12.88 3.08 -6.79
CA GLY A 15 14.13 3.07 -7.54
C GLY A 15 14.73 1.66 -7.64
N ARG A 16 16.00 1.58 -8.06
CA ARG A 16 16.75 0.33 -8.26
C ARG A 16 16.81 -0.59 -7.04
N LYS A 17 16.65 -0.03 -5.83
CA LYS A 17 16.67 -0.75 -4.56
C LYS A 17 15.51 -1.75 -4.37
N GLY A 18 14.43 -1.62 -5.15
CA GLY A 18 13.27 -2.51 -5.02
C GLY A 18 12.64 -2.48 -3.62
N TYR A 19 11.77 -3.46 -3.34
CA TYR A 19 11.06 -3.53 -2.06
C TYR A 19 12.00 -3.81 -0.90
N TYR A 20 13.00 -4.65 -1.13
CA TYR A 20 13.98 -5.02 -0.11
C TYR A 20 14.69 -3.80 0.46
N GLY A 21 15.27 -2.96 -0.40
CA GLY A 21 15.95 -1.76 0.07
C GLY A 21 15.00 -0.67 0.56
N LYS A 22 13.77 -0.59 0.04
CA LYS A 22 12.77 0.37 0.52
C LYS A 22 12.19 0.03 1.87
N ARG A 23 12.02 -1.26 2.21
CA ARG A 23 11.56 -1.67 3.55
C ARG A 23 12.47 -1.13 4.64
N LYS A 24 13.79 -1.25 4.46
CA LYS A 24 14.76 -0.71 5.42
C LYS A 24 14.62 0.81 5.60
N GLU A 25 14.52 1.56 4.50
CA GLU A 25 14.29 3.02 4.57
C GLU A 25 12.98 3.35 5.29
N TRP A 26 11.93 2.56 5.05
CA TRP A 26 10.63 2.76 5.67
C TRP A 26 10.62 2.46 7.17
N GLU A 27 11.30 1.40 7.60
CA GLU A 27 11.49 1.07 9.02
C GLU A 27 12.31 2.15 9.74
N GLU A 28 13.32 2.71 9.10
CA GLU A 28 14.08 3.86 9.63
C GLU A 28 13.20 5.12 9.75
N GLU A 29 12.31 5.38 8.80
CA GLU A 29 11.32 6.47 8.91
C GLU A 29 10.33 6.21 10.06
N ASP A 30 9.88 4.97 10.23
CA ASP A 30 8.93 4.58 11.27
C ASP A 30 9.52 4.73 12.67
N THR A 31 10.78 4.30 12.85
CA THR A 31 11.52 4.44 14.11
C THR A 31 11.80 5.91 14.44
N LYS A 32 12.08 6.75 13.43
CA LYS A 32 12.20 8.20 13.63
C LYS A 32 10.89 8.84 14.05
N LEU A 33 9.78 8.50 13.39
CA LEU A 33 8.45 9.01 13.77
C LEU A 33 8.08 8.59 15.21
N ALA A 34 8.35 7.34 15.56
CA ALA A 34 8.14 6.84 16.92
C ALA A 34 9.02 7.56 17.96
N ALA A 35 10.28 7.83 17.63
CA ALA A 35 11.19 8.60 18.50
C ALA A 35 10.76 10.07 18.66
N GLU A 36 10.15 10.66 17.63
CA GLU A 36 9.53 11.99 17.69
C GLU A 36 8.16 12.01 18.41
N GLY A 37 7.64 10.83 18.80
CA GLY A 37 6.32 10.70 19.43
C GLY A 37 5.14 10.98 18.49
N LYS A 38 5.37 10.97 17.17
CA LYS A 38 4.33 11.18 16.16
C LYS A 38 3.68 9.86 15.78
N GLU A 39 2.35 9.86 15.71
CA GLU A 39 1.62 8.70 15.18
C GLU A 39 2.00 8.44 13.72
N ASN A 40 2.20 7.17 13.40
CA ASN A 40 2.60 6.77 12.07
C ASN A 40 1.36 6.57 11.19
N PRO A 41 1.13 7.41 10.17
CA PRO A 41 -0.06 7.30 9.33
C PRO A 41 -0.08 6.02 8.50
N TRP A 42 1.00 5.25 8.46
CA TRP A 42 1.07 3.98 7.75
C TRP A 42 0.61 2.77 8.59
N GLU A 43 0.43 2.93 9.90
CA GLU A 43 -0.08 1.87 10.78
C GLU A 43 -1.56 1.57 10.55
N GLN A 44 -2.32 2.50 9.96
CA GLN A 44 -3.71 2.28 9.56
C GLN A 44 -3.87 1.19 8.47
N PHE A 45 -2.77 0.75 7.83
CA PHE A 45 -2.78 -0.26 6.78
C PHE A 45 -2.11 -1.55 7.26
N PRO A 46 -2.87 -2.65 7.49
CA PRO A 46 -2.30 -3.89 7.99
C PRO A 46 -1.51 -4.67 6.93
N GLY A 47 -0.48 -5.40 7.38
CA GLY A 47 0.23 -6.41 6.58
C GLY A 47 0.89 -5.87 5.30
N HIS A 48 0.64 -6.54 4.17
CA HIS A 48 1.30 -6.26 2.89
C HIS A 48 0.71 -5.06 2.12
N LEU A 49 -0.40 -4.48 2.61
CA LEU A 49 -1.02 -3.26 2.06
C LEU A 49 -0.10 -2.05 2.22
N ARG A 50 0.51 -1.94 3.40
CA ARG A 50 1.42 -0.85 3.78
C ARG A 50 2.58 -0.67 2.79
N PRO A 51 3.41 -1.70 2.50
CA PRO A 51 4.49 -1.56 1.52
C PRO A 51 3.97 -1.34 0.09
N TYR A 52 2.80 -1.89 -0.28
CA TYR A 52 2.20 -1.66 -1.61
C TYR A 52 1.84 -0.19 -1.83
N LEU A 53 1.20 0.44 -0.83
CA LEU A 53 0.79 1.83 -0.87
C LEU A 53 1.99 2.78 -0.73
N ARG A 54 2.93 2.49 0.17
CA ARG A 54 4.19 3.26 0.29
C ARG A 54 5.03 3.24 -1.00
N ALA A 55 5.01 2.14 -1.74
CA ALA A 55 5.68 2.08 -3.03
C ALA A 55 5.09 3.04 -4.09
N ARG A 56 3.85 3.50 -3.88
CA ARG A 56 3.08 4.33 -4.82
C ARG A 56 2.71 5.71 -4.25
N SER A 57 3.08 5.98 -2.99
CA SER A 57 3.03 7.33 -2.43
C SER A 57 4.19 8.17 -2.96
N GLY A 58 3.97 9.48 -2.99
CA GLY A 58 5.05 10.44 -3.22
C GLY A 58 6.02 10.48 -2.05
N LYS A 59 7.13 11.21 -2.23
CA LYS A 59 8.00 11.64 -1.14
C LYS A 59 7.31 12.77 -0.36
N ALA A 60 6.32 12.44 0.46
CA ALA A 60 5.83 13.28 1.55
C ALA A 60 4.62 12.58 2.17
N THR A 61 4.84 11.91 3.30
CA THR A 61 3.89 12.09 4.38
C THR A 61 3.96 13.57 4.73
N SER A 62 2.89 14.33 4.51
CA SER A 62 2.84 15.73 4.96
C SER A 62 3.08 15.77 6.47
N GLU A 63 3.67 16.85 7.01
CA GLU A 63 3.78 17.05 8.47
C GLU A 63 2.44 16.86 9.19
N SER A 64 1.32 17.07 8.50
CA SER A 64 -0.04 16.83 8.98
C SER A 64 -0.48 15.36 9.02
N GLY A 65 0.42 14.40 8.78
CA GLY A 65 0.09 12.96 8.73
C GLY A 65 -0.65 12.51 7.46
N ASN A 66 -0.89 13.42 6.51
CA ASN A 66 -1.59 13.10 5.27
C ASN A 66 -0.66 12.44 4.23
N ILE A 67 -1.09 11.31 3.69
CA ILE A 67 -0.36 10.56 2.67
C ILE A 67 -0.71 11.13 1.29
N THR A 68 0.30 11.62 0.58
CA THR A 68 0.12 12.07 -0.81
C THR A 68 0.40 10.93 -1.77
N PHE A 69 -0.60 10.56 -2.59
CA PHE A 69 -0.43 9.55 -3.64
C PHE A 69 -0.09 10.18 -4.98
N SER A 70 0.74 9.49 -5.78
CA SER A 70 1.18 9.99 -7.08
C SER A 70 0.11 9.89 -8.18
N SER A 71 -0.96 9.12 -7.96
CA SER A 71 -2.02 8.88 -8.94
C SER A 71 -3.38 8.85 -8.21
N PRO A 72 -4.44 9.44 -8.79
CA PRO A 72 -5.78 9.40 -8.21
C PRO A 72 -6.28 7.98 -8.04
N LEU A 73 -5.96 7.07 -8.98
CA LEU A 73 -6.35 5.67 -8.89
C LEU A 73 -5.72 4.93 -7.70
N VAL A 74 -4.54 5.37 -7.23
CA VAL A 74 -3.91 4.79 -6.03
C VAL A 74 -4.53 5.38 -4.77
N ALA A 75 -4.94 6.66 -4.80
CA ALA A 75 -5.70 7.26 -3.71
C ALA A 75 -7.05 6.54 -3.52
N GLU A 76 -7.77 6.26 -4.61
CA GLU A 76 -9.01 5.47 -4.57
C GLU A 76 -8.79 4.07 -3.97
N VAL A 77 -7.70 3.39 -4.35
CA VAL A 77 -7.34 2.09 -3.76
C VAL A 77 -7.07 2.24 -2.26
N ALA A 78 -6.35 3.28 -1.83
CA ALA A 78 -6.10 3.53 -0.42
C ALA A 78 -7.40 3.76 0.37
N ASP A 79 -8.34 4.52 -0.18
CA ASP A 79 -9.65 4.76 0.44
C ASP A 79 -10.49 3.49 0.51
N LYS A 80 -10.50 2.67 -0.56
CA LYS A 80 -11.14 1.34 -0.54
C LYS A 80 -10.52 0.44 0.51
N VAL A 81 -9.19 0.40 0.59
CA VAL A 81 -8.47 -0.36 1.61
C VAL A 81 -8.88 0.08 3.02
N LYS A 82 -8.98 1.38 3.30
CA LYS A 82 -9.45 1.86 4.62
C LYS A 82 -10.86 1.38 4.95
N ARG A 83 -11.78 1.45 3.98
CA ARG A 83 -13.17 0.99 4.15
C ARG A 83 -13.22 -0.52 4.43
N ILE A 84 -12.51 -1.31 3.63
CA ILE A 84 -12.49 -2.77 3.78
C ILE A 84 -11.75 -3.18 5.06
N ALA A 85 -10.68 -2.49 5.43
CA ALA A 85 -9.97 -2.72 6.69
C ALA A 85 -10.86 -2.40 7.91
N ALA A 86 -11.66 -1.34 7.86
CA ALA A 86 -12.65 -1.06 8.90
C ALA A 86 -13.71 -2.18 8.98
N GLN A 87 -14.24 -2.62 7.84
CA GLN A 87 -15.16 -3.76 7.76
C GLN A 87 -14.54 -5.06 8.27
N ALA A 88 -13.24 -5.28 8.07
CA ALA A 88 -12.51 -6.44 8.57
C ALA A 88 -12.37 -6.39 10.10
N SER A 89 -12.08 -5.22 10.67
CA SER A 89 -12.06 -5.00 12.12
C SER A 89 -13.42 -5.20 12.77
N ASP A 90 -14.51 -4.81 12.08
CA ASP A 90 -15.89 -5.06 12.50
C ASP A 90 -16.35 -6.52 12.32
N GLY A 91 -15.48 -7.39 11.79
CA GLY A 91 -15.78 -8.80 11.52
C GLY A 91 -16.68 -9.02 10.29
N SER A 92 -17.06 -7.97 9.58
CA SER A 92 -17.88 -8.01 8.37
C SER A 92 -17.10 -8.41 7.11
N PHE A 93 -15.77 -8.40 7.15
CA PHE A 93 -14.92 -8.84 6.04
C PHE A 93 -13.95 -9.95 6.50
N THR A 94 -14.28 -11.18 6.14
CA THR A 94 -13.38 -12.35 6.29
C THR A 94 -12.61 -12.55 5.00
N GLY A 95 -11.58 -11.75 4.78
CA GLY A 95 -10.70 -11.91 3.62
C GLY A 95 -10.00 -13.27 3.65
N GLY A 96 -10.22 -14.08 2.62
CA GLY A 96 -9.54 -15.37 2.42
C GLY A 96 -8.19 -15.22 1.72
N ARG A 97 -7.48 -16.34 1.51
CA ARG A 97 -6.17 -16.36 0.82
C ARG A 97 -6.19 -15.69 -0.56
N GLU A 98 -7.24 -15.91 -1.34
CA GLU A 98 -7.38 -15.43 -2.72
C GLU A 98 -8.12 -14.07 -2.82
N ASN A 99 -8.80 -13.66 -1.75
CA ASN A 99 -9.62 -12.44 -1.69
C ASN A 99 -9.24 -11.61 -0.46
N ASP A 100 -7.96 -11.26 -0.38
CA ASP A 100 -7.50 -10.34 0.67
C ASP A 100 -7.93 -8.90 0.37
N VAL A 101 -7.83 -8.04 1.39
CA VAL A 101 -8.23 -6.62 1.34
C VAL A 101 -7.62 -5.88 0.13
N LEU A 102 -6.40 -6.23 -0.28
CA LEU A 102 -5.72 -5.59 -1.41
C LEU A 102 -6.30 -6.05 -2.75
N THR A 103 -6.57 -7.36 -2.87
CA THR A 103 -7.13 -7.95 -4.10
C THR A 103 -8.51 -7.35 -4.37
N GLU A 104 -9.33 -7.24 -3.33
CA GLU A 104 -10.65 -6.62 -3.38
C GLU A 104 -10.54 -5.13 -3.75
N ALA A 105 -9.66 -4.38 -3.07
CA ALA A 105 -9.47 -2.96 -3.35
C ALA A 105 -8.92 -2.66 -4.76
N LEU A 106 -8.16 -3.60 -5.34
CA LEU A 106 -7.64 -3.49 -6.70
C LEU A 106 -8.65 -3.93 -7.77
N GLU A 107 -9.73 -4.61 -7.38
CA GLU A 107 -10.78 -5.15 -8.24
C GLU A 107 -10.21 -6.04 -9.36
N ASN A 108 -9.09 -6.70 -9.08
CA ASN A 108 -8.41 -7.56 -10.04
C ASN A 108 -8.37 -8.99 -9.48
N PRO A 109 -9.01 -9.97 -10.15
CA PRO A 109 -8.94 -11.35 -9.71
C PRO A 109 -7.48 -11.82 -9.70
N GLU A 110 -7.06 -12.48 -8.62
CA GLU A 110 -5.73 -13.07 -8.57
C GLU A 110 -5.59 -14.13 -9.67
N HIS A 111 -4.47 -14.09 -10.41
CA HIS A 111 -4.20 -15.10 -11.44
C HIS A 111 -4.03 -16.48 -10.80
N ARG A 112 -4.90 -17.42 -11.19
CA ARG A 112 -4.90 -18.81 -10.75
C ARG A 112 -3.53 -19.47 -10.93
N GLY A 113 -3.05 -20.19 -9.91
CA GLY A 113 -1.81 -20.99 -9.97
C GLY A 113 -0.53 -20.28 -9.50
N ARG A 114 -0.62 -19.06 -8.95
CA ARG A 114 0.53 -18.37 -8.38
C ARG A 114 0.84 -18.88 -6.97
N VAL A 115 2.04 -19.43 -6.77
CA VAL A 115 2.59 -19.72 -5.43
C VAL A 115 3.02 -18.40 -4.79
N ARG A 116 2.44 -18.04 -3.63
CA ARG A 116 2.93 -16.93 -2.80
C ARG A 116 4.07 -17.48 -1.92
N GLY A 117 5.26 -16.90 -2.02
CA GLY A 117 6.39 -17.23 -1.14
C GLY A 117 6.05 -16.89 0.31
N MET A 118 6.36 -17.81 1.23
CA MET A 118 6.18 -17.66 2.68
C MET A 118 6.91 -16.43 3.23
#